data_AF-A0A527Z512-F1
#
_entry.id   AF-A0A527Z512-F1
#
_cell.length_a   1.000
_cell.length_b   1.000
_cell.length_c   1.000
_cell.angle_alpha   90.00
_cell.angle_beta   90.00
_cell.angle_gamma   90.00
#
_symmetry.space_group_name_H-M   'P 1'
#
loop_
_entity.id
_entity.type
_entity.pdbx_description
1 polymer ?
#
loop_
_entity_poly.entity_id
_entity_poly.type
_entity_poly.pdbx_seq_one_letter_code
_entity_poly.pdbx_strand_id
1 'polypeptide(L)'
;ILASPGDPHLGERFVKSATTYVELAERINGPIPRKVDEAYVWGDALAELDREAPDARIINLEASITTSLSLAPKGINYKMNPANIGCLAAARVDCCVLANNHVLDWEEPGLVETLDTLRLAGLAYAGAGLDADEAAAPAVIELAGGGRVLVFGFALETSGVPASWAAGAYKP
;
A
#
# COMPACT_ATOMS: atom_id res chain seq x y z
N ILE A 1 3.66 8.23 -14.10
CA ILE A 1 3.91 8.87 -12.79
C ILE A 1 2.67 9.65 -12.38
N LEU A 2 2.06 9.30 -11.25
CA LEU A 2 0.84 9.93 -10.71
C LEU A 2 1.03 11.43 -10.41
N ALA A 3 -0.07 12.12 -10.17
CA ALA A 3 -0.13 13.58 -10.02
C ALA A 3 0.70 14.13 -8.85
N SER A 4 0.80 13.38 -7.75
CA SER A 4 1.50 13.80 -6.53
C SER A 4 2.72 12.91 -6.26
N PRO A 5 3.83 13.03 -7.03
CA PRO A 5 5.04 12.27 -6.75
C PRO A 5 5.60 12.65 -5.37
N GLY A 6 6.04 11.66 -4.59
CA GLY A 6 6.77 11.91 -3.35
C GLY A 6 8.20 12.40 -3.59
N ASP A 7 8.91 12.69 -2.50
CA ASP A 7 10.37 12.90 -2.55
C ASP A 7 11.03 11.66 -3.18
N PRO A 8 11.78 11.80 -4.29
CA PRO A 8 12.39 10.67 -4.95
C PRO A 8 13.62 10.14 -4.21
N HIS A 9 14.09 10.76 -3.12
CA HIS A 9 15.25 10.29 -2.38
C HIS A 9 15.08 8.85 -1.86
N LEU A 10 16.12 8.02 -2.06
CA LEU A 10 16.13 6.61 -1.65
C LEU A 10 17.25 6.33 -0.65
N GLY A 11 16.95 5.45 0.32
CA GLY A 11 17.91 4.93 1.31
C GLY A 11 18.86 3.85 0.77
N GLU A 12 18.65 3.37 -0.46
CA GLU A 12 19.39 2.24 -1.03
C GLU A 12 20.89 2.53 -1.17
N ARG A 13 21.72 1.48 -1.21
CA ARG A 13 23.18 1.63 -1.24
C ARG A 13 23.70 2.34 -2.50
N PHE A 14 23.13 2.04 -3.67
CA PHE A 14 23.69 2.45 -4.97
C PHE A 14 22.85 3.51 -5.67
N VAL A 15 21.53 3.33 -5.73
CA VAL A 15 20.61 4.30 -6.33
C VAL A 15 20.07 5.21 -5.23
N LYS A 16 20.27 6.51 -5.39
CA LYS A 16 19.86 7.51 -4.37
C LYS A 16 18.61 8.29 -4.75
N SER A 17 18.08 8.04 -5.95
CA SER A 17 16.88 8.69 -6.45
C SER A 17 16.02 7.73 -7.27
N ALA A 18 14.71 7.70 -7.00
CA ALA A 18 13.73 6.97 -7.79
C ALA A 18 13.67 7.45 -9.24
N THR A 19 14.10 8.69 -9.54
CA THR A 19 14.17 9.18 -10.92
C THR A 19 15.18 8.42 -11.75
N THR A 20 16.25 7.89 -11.15
CA THR A 20 17.22 7.03 -11.86
C THR A 20 16.53 5.79 -12.42
N TYR A 21 15.61 5.17 -11.67
CA TYR A 21 14.85 4.01 -12.18
C TYR A 21 13.91 4.40 -13.32
N VAL A 22 13.26 5.56 -13.23
CA VAL A 22 12.44 6.10 -14.32
C VAL A 22 13.28 6.32 -15.58
N GLU A 23 14.43 6.99 -15.46
CA GLU A 23 15.32 7.27 -16.59
C GLU A 23 15.84 5.98 -17.24
N LEU A 24 16.19 4.97 -16.45
CA LEU A 24 16.60 3.66 -16.96
C LEU A 24 15.49 2.97 -17.74
N ALA A 25 14.24 3.03 -17.24
CA ALA A 25 13.09 2.50 -17.95
C ALA A 25 12.79 3.27 -19.24
N GLU A 26 12.89 4.60 -19.21
CA GLU A 26 12.63 5.48 -20.36
C GLU A 26 13.64 5.28 -21.50
N ARG A 27 14.89 4.91 -21.19
CA ARG A 27 15.92 4.61 -22.21
C ARG A 27 15.57 3.44 -23.12
N ILE A 28 14.82 2.47 -22.60
CA ILE A 28 14.45 1.25 -23.35
C ILE A 28 13.04 1.37 -23.93
N ASN A 29 12.11 1.95 -23.17
CA ASN A 29 10.67 1.91 -23.50
C ASN A 29 10.12 3.24 -24.04
N GLY A 30 10.93 4.29 -24.07
CA GLY A 30 10.48 5.64 -24.36
C GLY A 30 9.87 6.35 -23.14
N PRO A 31 9.39 7.59 -23.32
CA PRO A 31 8.97 8.44 -22.20
C PRO A 31 7.84 7.85 -21.36
N ILE A 32 7.96 7.91 -20.04
CA ILE A 32 6.91 7.55 -19.09
C ILE A 32 6.04 8.80 -18.84
N PRO A 33 4.72 8.74 -19.10
CA PRO A 33 3.80 9.85 -18.83
C PRO A 33 3.86 10.33 -17.37
N ARG A 34 3.71 11.64 -17.18
CA ARG A 34 3.76 12.32 -15.87
C ARG A 34 2.44 13.03 -15.62
N LYS A 35 2.04 13.13 -14.34
CA LYS A 35 0.73 13.66 -13.92
C LYS A 35 -0.44 12.93 -14.60
N VAL A 36 -0.30 11.61 -14.69
CA VAL A 36 -1.36 10.73 -15.19
C VAL A 36 -2.53 10.71 -14.22
N ASP A 37 -3.70 10.32 -14.72
CA ASP A 37 -4.88 10.08 -13.89
C ASP A 37 -4.69 8.91 -12.92
N GLU A 38 -5.61 8.81 -11.95
CA GLU A 38 -5.57 7.84 -10.88
C GLU A 38 -5.73 6.38 -11.36
N ALA A 39 -6.38 6.17 -12.50
CA ALA A 39 -6.61 4.84 -13.06
C ALA A 39 -5.40 4.29 -13.83
N TYR A 40 -4.48 5.17 -14.25
CA TYR A 40 -3.34 4.83 -15.11
C TYR A 40 -2.54 3.60 -14.66
N VAL A 41 -2.31 3.43 -13.35
CA VAL A 41 -1.46 2.34 -12.82
C VAL A 41 -2.08 0.95 -12.99
N TRP A 42 -3.40 0.87 -13.19
CA TRP A 42 -4.11 -0.39 -13.37
C TRP A 42 -4.13 -0.85 -14.83
N GLY A 43 -4.09 0.09 -15.79
CA GLY A 43 -4.12 -0.22 -17.21
C GLY A 43 -5.27 -1.16 -17.57
N ASP A 44 -4.96 -2.23 -18.31
CA ASP A 44 -5.94 -3.21 -18.79
C ASP A 44 -6.62 -3.99 -17.65
N ALA A 45 -6.06 -4.01 -16.44
CA ALA A 45 -6.63 -4.74 -15.31
C ALA A 45 -8.03 -4.25 -14.94
N LEU A 46 -8.35 -2.97 -15.14
CA LEU A 46 -9.70 -2.45 -14.85
C LEU A 46 -10.76 -3.08 -15.75
N ALA A 47 -10.46 -3.24 -17.04
CA ALA A 47 -11.38 -3.86 -17.98
C ALA A 47 -11.61 -5.34 -17.64
N GLU A 48 -10.56 -6.04 -17.21
CA GLU A 48 -10.65 -7.43 -16.75
C GLU A 48 -11.47 -7.54 -15.46
N LEU A 49 -11.22 -6.68 -14.47
CA LEU A 49 -12.01 -6.62 -13.22
C LEU A 49 -13.48 -6.30 -13.47
N ASP A 50 -13.79 -5.49 -14.48
CA ASP A 50 -15.16 -5.14 -14.86
C ASP A 50 -15.84 -6.28 -15.61
N ARG A 51 -15.10 -7.02 -16.44
CA ARG A 51 -15.61 -8.21 -17.13
C ARG A 51 -15.91 -9.35 -16.17
N GLU A 52 -14.97 -9.66 -15.28
CA GLU A 52 -15.11 -10.76 -14.32
C GLU A 52 -16.11 -10.43 -13.20
N ALA A 53 -16.33 -9.13 -12.92
CA ALA A 53 -17.27 -8.62 -11.93
C ALA A 53 -17.18 -9.36 -10.57
N PRO A 54 -15.99 -9.40 -9.93
CA PRO A 54 -15.82 -10.11 -8.66
C PRO A 54 -16.62 -9.44 -7.54
N ASP A 55 -17.17 -10.23 -6.63
CA ASP A 55 -17.92 -9.75 -5.46
C ASP A 55 -17.06 -9.00 -4.43
N ALA A 56 -15.73 -9.21 -4.45
CA ALA A 56 -14.78 -8.53 -3.59
C ALA A 56 -13.43 -8.34 -4.30
N ARG A 57 -12.84 -7.15 -4.18
CA ARG A 57 -11.54 -6.76 -4.73
C ARG A 57 -10.56 -6.52 -3.59
N ILE A 58 -9.68 -7.50 -3.36
CA ILE A 58 -8.71 -7.50 -2.26
C ILE A 58 -7.30 -7.39 -2.85
N ILE A 59 -6.46 -6.52 -2.28
CA ILE A 59 -5.08 -6.32 -2.74
C ILE A 59 -4.08 -6.47 -1.59
N ASN A 60 -2.85 -6.85 -1.90
CA ASN A 60 -1.71 -6.60 -1.02
C ASN A 60 -1.24 -5.16 -1.25
N LEU A 61 -1.39 -4.30 -0.23
CA LEU A 61 -0.86 -2.94 -0.29
C LEU A 61 0.54 -2.94 0.32
N GLU A 62 1.52 -3.17 -0.54
CA GLU A 62 2.93 -3.30 -0.14
C GLU A 62 3.60 -1.98 0.19
N ALA A 63 3.20 -0.88 -0.46
CA ALA A 63 3.81 0.42 -0.23
C ALA A 63 3.11 1.18 0.91
N SER A 64 3.89 1.77 1.82
CA SER A 64 3.37 2.72 2.81
C SER A 64 2.74 3.93 2.12
N ILE A 65 1.62 4.43 2.65
CA ILE A 65 0.96 5.63 2.16
C ILE A 65 1.26 6.76 3.14
N THR A 66 2.33 7.51 2.89
CA THR A 66 2.89 8.40 3.91
C THR A 66 3.74 9.54 3.34
N THR A 67 3.73 10.66 4.06
CA THR A 67 4.66 11.79 3.91
C THR A 67 5.77 11.80 4.97
N SER A 68 5.78 10.83 5.89
CA SER A 68 6.80 10.63 6.92
C SER A 68 8.22 10.63 6.33
N LEU A 69 9.16 11.14 7.14
CA LEU A 69 10.59 11.13 6.86
C LEU A 69 11.34 10.09 7.72
N SER A 70 10.62 9.34 8.56
CA SER A 70 11.18 8.33 9.47
C SER A 70 11.57 7.06 8.73
N LEU A 71 12.65 7.14 7.94
CA LEU A 71 13.10 6.03 7.11
C LEU A 71 13.69 4.89 7.96
N ALA A 72 13.09 3.69 7.87
CA ALA A 72 13.65 2.50 8.51
C ALA A 72 14.97 2.08 7.86
N PRO A 73 15.97 1.59 8.62
CA PRO A 73 17.28 1.20 8.11
C PRO A 73 17.22 -0.13 7.35
N LYS A 74 16.60 -0.11 6.16
CA LYS A 74 16.35 -1.27 5.30
C LYS A 74 17.01 -1.08 3.94
N GLY A 75 17.12 -2.19 3.20
CA GLY A 75 17.71 -2.17 1.86
C GLY A 75 16.85 -1.41 0.85
N ILE A 76 15.53 -1.56 0.94
CA ILE A 76 14.53 -0.96 0.04
C ILE A 76 13.37 -0.49 0.91
N ASN A 77 12.87 0.72 0.64
CA ASN A 77 11.72 1.31 1.30
C ASN A 77 10.76 1.86 0.22
N TYR A 78 9.50 1.47 0.28
CA TYR A 78 8.44 1.92 -0.61
C TYR A 78 7.59 2.99 0.07
N LYS A 79 7.21 4.01 -0.70
CA LYS A 79 6.14 4.94 -0.30
C LYS A 79 5.36 5.45 -1.49
N MET A 80 4.09 5.72 -1.24
CA MET A 80 3.22 6.54 -2.07
C MET A 80 2.78 7.77 -1.25
N ASN A 81 2.68 8.92 -1.90
CA ASN A 81 2.08 10.10 -1.27
C ASN A 81 0.57 9.86 -1.02
N PRO A 82 0.03 10.17 0.18
CA PRO A 82 -1.41 10.07 0.48
C PRO A 82 -2.34 10.75 -0.52
N ALA A 83 -1.90 11.83 -1.15
CA ALA A 83 -2.66 12.54 -2.18
C ALA A 83 -2.89 11.71 -3.47
N ASN A 84 -2.33 10.51 -3.58
CA ASN A 84 -2.61 9.58 -4.67
C ASN A 84 -3.57 8.45 -4.27
N ILE A 85 -4.20 8.48 -3.08
CA ILE A 85 -5.07 7.40 -2.60
C ILE A 85 -6.21 7.06 -3.58
N GLY A 86 -6.65 8.03 -4.39
CA GLY A 86 -7.65 7.82 -5.43
C GLY A 86 -7.26 6.75 -6.45
N CYS A 87 -5.97 6.42 -6.59
CA CYS A 87 -5.56 5.30 -7.45
C CYS A 87 -6.13 3.96 -6.97
N LEU A 88 -6.28 3.73 -5.66
CA LEU A 88 -6.91 2.52 -5.13
C LEU A 88 -8.43 2.55 -5.35
N ALA A 89 -9.04 3.72 -5.18
CA ALA A 89 -10.46 3.93 -5.43
C ALA A 89 -10.83 3.73 -6.91
N ALA A 90 -9.94 4.09 -7.85
CA ALA A 90 -10.14 3.89 -9.28
C ALA A 90 -10.33 2.41 -9.65
N ALA A 91 -9.69 1.49 -8.92
CA ALA A 91 -9.91 0.05 -9.06
C ALA A 91 -11.06 -0.51 -8.21
N ARG A 92 -11.77 0.33 -7.47
CA ARG A 92 -12.84 -0.05 -6.55
C ARG A 92 -12.40 -1.15 -5.58
N VAL A 93 -11.18 -1.01 -5.05
CA VAL A 93 -10.62 -1.92 -4.06
C VAL A 93 -11.50 -1.88 -2.81
N ASP A 94 -11.87 -3.04 -2.28
CA ASP A 94 -12.66 -3.16 -1.06
C ASP A 94 -11.76 -3.29 0.18
N CYS A 95 -10.63 -4.00 0.04
CA CYS A 95 -9.73 -4.27 1.17
C CYS A 95 -8.24 -4.28 0.77
N CYS A 96 -7.44 -3.61 1.59
CA CYS A 96 -5.97 -3.61 1.52
C CYS A 96 -5.39 -4.50 2.64
N VAL A 97 -4.68 -5.56 2.27
CA VAL A 97 -3.90 -6.36 3.22
C VAL A 97 -2.54 -5.68 3.42
N LEU A 98 -2.21 -5.38 4.68
CA LEU A 98 -1.01 -4.62 5.08
C LEU A 98 0.08 -5.51 5.68
N ALA A 99 -0.24 -6.75 6.04
CA ALA A 99 0.71 -7.71 6.62
C ALA A 99 1.76 -8.16 5.59
N ASN A 100 2.74 -7.31 5.34
CA ASN A 100 3.86 -7.56 4.44
C ASN A 100 5.14 -6.94 5.02
N ASN A 101 6.28 -7.28 4.41
CA ASN A 101 7.60 -6.85 4.88
C ASN A 101 7.89 -5.37 4.69
N HIS A 102 7.01 -4.59 4.07
CA HIS A 102 7.17 -3.16 3.82
C HIS A 102 6.25 -2.28 4.69
N VAL A 103 5.42 -2.91 5.54
CA VAL A 103 4.46 -2.23 6.43
C VAL A 103 5.08 -1.19 7.37
N LEU A 104 6.35 -1.37 7.75
CA LEU A 104 7.12 -0.45 8.61
C LEU A 104 8.33 0.18 7.89
N ASP A 105 8.26 0.38 6.58
CA ASP A 105 9.33 1.07 5.83
C ASP A 105 9.60 2.49 6.31
N TRP A 106 8.58 3.12 6.89
CA TRP A 106 8.63 4.50 7.41
C TRP A 106 8.34 4.55 8.93
N GLU A 107 8.70 3.45 9.60
CA GLU A 107 8.49 3.23 11.03
C GLU A 107 7.02 3.41 11.44
N GLU A 108 6.74 3.42 12.74
CA GLU A 108 5.37 3.58 13.28
C GLU A 108 4.64 4.83 12.76
N PRO A 109 5.27 6.03 12.62
CA PRO A 109 4.58 7.20 12.08
C PRO A 109 4.06 6.99 10.64
N GLY A 110 4.82 6.27 9.81
CA GLY A 110 4.40 5.98 8.44
C GLY A 110 3.26 4.95 8.37
N LEU A 111 3.26 3.96 9.26
CA LEU A 111 2.15 3.03 9.40
C LEU A 111 0.88 3.76 9.85
N VAL A 112 0.96 4.59 10.89
CA VAL A 112 -0.18 5.37 11.39
C VAL A 112 -0.80 6.23 10.28
N GLU A 113 0.01 6.98 9.52
CA GLU A 113 -0.49 7.79 8.40
C GLU A 113 -1.10 6.93 7.28
N THR A 114 -0.57 5.71 7.07
CA THR A 114 -1.14 4.75 6.11
C THR A 114 -2.54 4.32 6.55
N LEU A 115 -2.70 3.90 7.81
CA LEU A 115 -3.99 3.48 8.37
C LEU A 115 -5.02 4.63 8.34
N ASP A 116 -4.60 5.84 8.72
CA ASP A 116 -5.46 7.02 8.69
C ASP A 116 -5.89 7.37 7.26
N THR A 117 -4.98 7.29 6.29
CA THR A 117 -5.29 7.57 4.89
C THR A 117 -6.31 6.57 4.32
N LEU A 118 -6.14 5.27 4.61
CA LEU A 118 -7.08 4.23 4.19
C LEU A 118 -8.46 4.45 4.84
N ARG A 119 -8.48 4.73 6.14
CA ARG A 119 -9.71 4.99 6.90
C ARG A 119 -10.47 6.20 6.36
N LEU A 120 -9.78 7.31 6.08
CA LEU A 120 -10.37 8.52 5.50
C LEU A 120 -10.90 8.30 4.08
N ALA A 121 -10.27 7.40 3.31
CA ALA A 121 -10.74 7.01 1.98
C ALA A 121 -11.88 5.97 2.01
N GLY A 122 -12.26 5.46 3.20
CA GLY A 122 -13.27 4.42 3.34
C GLY A 122 -12.84 3.04 2.83
N LEU A 123 -11.53 2.80 2.73
CA LEU A 123 -10.97 1.51 2.33
C LEU A 123 -10.76 0.64 3.57
N ALA A 124 -11.28 -0.59 3.53
CA ALA A 124 -11.01 -1.54 4.61
C ALA A 124 -9.55 -2.02 4.54
N TYR A 125 -9.00 -2.43 5.68
CA TYR A 125 -7.67 -3.02 5.73
C TYR A 125 -7.56 -4.10 6.81
N ALA A 126 -6.59 -4.99 6.64
CA ALA A 126 -6.32 -6.09 7.57
C ALA A 126 -4.81 -6.35 7.70
N GLY A 127 -4.43 -6.91 8.85
CA GLY A 127 -3.06 -7.38 9.10
C GLY A 127 -2.08 -6.32 9.62
N ALA A 128 -2.57 -5.13 9.96
CA ALA A 128 -1.88 -4.10 10.73
C ALA A 128 -2.94 -3.22 11.42
N GLY A 129 -2.57 -2.55 12.51
CA GLY A 129 -3.49 -1.73 13.31
C GLY A 129 -2.73 -0.78 14.22
N LEU A 130 -3.45 0.05 14.99
CA LEU A 130 -2.86 0.94 16.00
C LEU A 130 -2.50 0.19 17.30
N ASP A 131 -3.05 -1.01 17.46
CA ASP A 131 -2.79 -1.93 18.54
C ASP A 131 -2.99 -3.40 18.10
N ALA A 132 -2.71 -4.33 19.00
CA ALA A 132 -2.83 -5.76 18.75
C ALA A 132 -4.25 -6.22 18.41
N ASP A 133 -5.28 -5.57 18.95
CA ASP A 133 -6.68 -5.96 18.70
C ASP A 133 -7.09 -5.53 17.28
N GLU A 134 -6.76 -4.30 16.88
CA GLU A 134 -6.99 -3.81 15.51
C GLU A 134 -6.16 -4.61 14.49
N ALA A 135 -4.89 -4.90 14.78
CA ALA A 135 -4.04 -5.68 13.88
C ALA A 135 -4.53 -7.12 13.66
N ALA A 136 -5.16 -7.72 14.68
CA ALA A 136 -5.74 -9.06 14.61
C ALA A 136 -7.17 -9.08 14.04
N ALA A 137 -7.85 -7.94 14.00
CA ALA A 137 -9.21 -7.85 13.49
C ALA A 137 -9.26 -8.09 11.98
N PRO A 138 -10.29 -8.80 11.47
CA PRO A 138 -10.49 -8.92 10.04
C PRO A 138 -11.05 -7.63 9.45
N ALA A 139 -10.65 -7.31 8.22
CA ALA A 139 -11.48 -6.46 7.37
C ALA A 139 -12.77 -7.21 7.03
N VAL A 140 -13.89 -6.50 7.07
CA VAL A 140 -15.22 -7.05 6.75
C VAL A 140 -15.72 -6.42 5.47
N ILE A 141 -15.96 -7.24 4.45
CA ILE A 141 -16.57 -6.83 3.18
C ILE A 141 -17.98 -7.41 3.12
N GLU A 142 -18.98 -6.54 3.18
CA GLU A 142 -20.39 -6.93 3.05
C GLU A 142 -20.74 -7.14 1.58
N LEU A 143 -21.37 -8.28 1.25
CA LEU A 143 -21.69 -8.63 -0.14
C LEU A 143 -23.12 -8.22 -0.50
N ALA A 144 -23.32 -7.74 -1.73
CA ALA A 144 -24.63 -7.27 -2.21
C ALA A 144 -25.71 -8.36 -2.21
N GLY A 145 -25.32 -9.62 -2.45
CA GLY A 145 -26.21 -10.79 -2.40
C GLY A 145 -26.51 -11.30 -0.99
N GLY A 146 -25.98 -10.64 0.04
CA GLY A 146 -26.00 -11.10 1.42
C GLY A 146 -24.78 -11.95 1.78
N GLY A 147 -24.45 -11.97 3.07
CA GLY A 147 -23.22 -12.56 3.58
C GLY A 147 -22.05 -11.56 3.58
N ARG A 148 -20.92 -12.00 4.13
CA ARG A 148 -19.72 -11.17 4.29
C ARG A 148 -18.45 -11.98 4.09
N VAL A 149 -17.42 -11.34 3.58
CA VAL A 149 -16.05 -11.85 3.53
C VAL A 149 -15.26 -11.26 4.70
N LEU A 150 -14.59 -12.11 5.46
CA LEU A 150 -13.66 -11.70 6.51
C LEU A 150 -12.23 -11.92 6.00
N VAL A 151 -11.44 -10.86 5.91
CA VAL A 151 -10.06 -10.92 5.44
C VAL A 151 -9.13 -10.72 6.62
N PHE A 152 -8.24 -11.69 6.84
CA PHE A 152 -7.18 -11.62 7.84
C PHE A 152 -5.82 -11.51 7.14
N GLY A 153 -4.92 -10.69 7.67
CA GLY A 153 -3.55 -10.58 7.21
C GLY A 153 -2.58 -11.14 8.25
N PHE A 154 -1.63 -11.96 7.82
CA PHE A 154 -0.58 -12.50 8.68
C PHE A 154 0.76 -12.38 8.00
N ALA A 155 1.77 -11.98 8.76
CA ALA A 155 3.15 -11.95 8.34
C ALA A 155 3.98 -12.88 9.21
N LEU A 156 5.00 -13.50 8.62
CA LEU A 156 5.90 -14.44 9.29
C LEU A 156 7.34 -13.96 9.19
N GLU A 157 8.20 -14.42 10.09
CA GLU A 157 9.65 -14.11 10.01
C GLU A 157 10.27 -14.56 8.68
N THR A 158 9.79 -15.67 8.12
CA THR A 158 10.21 -16.19 6.80
C THR A 158 9.79 -15.28 5.63
N SER A 159 8.81 -14.39 5.85
CA SER A 159 8.44 -13.34 4.90
C SER A 159 9.20 -12.03 5.12
N GLY A 160 10.22 -12.00 5.99
CA GLY A 160 11.00 -10.80 6.28
C GLY A 160 10.34 -9.85 7.29
N VAL A 161 9.38 -10.34 8.08
CA VAL A 161 8.71 -9.58 9.14
C VAL A 161 9.14 -10.12 10.50
N PRO A 162 10.07 -9.46 11.20
CA PRO A 162 10.56 -9.93 12.49
C PRO A 162 9.47 -9.85 13.56
N ALA A 163 9.51 -10.74 14.56
CA ALA A 163 8.56 -10.71 15.68
C ALA A 163 8.53 -9.37 16.43
N SER A 164 9.63 -8.60 16.40
CA SER A 164 9.71 -7.25 16.98
C SER A 164 8.75 -6.25 16.33
N TRP A 165 8.19 -6.53 15.16
CA TRP A 165 7.18 -5.70 14.49
C TRP A 165 5.75 -6.02 14.92
N ALA A 166 5.53 -7.05 15.75
CA ALA A 166 4.20 -7.33 16.26
C ALA A 166 3.61 -6.10 16.97
N ALA A 167 2.36 -5.80 16.65
CA ALA A 167 1.55 -4.80 17.34
C ALA A 167 1.40 -5.20 18.82
N GLY A 168 1.37 -4.20 19.69
CA GLY A 168 1.19 -4.34 21.13
C GLY A 168 -0.04 -3.60 21.62
N ALA A 169 -0.26 -3.56 22.94
CA ALA A 169 -1.41 -2.85 23.52
C ALA A 169 -1.39 -1.32 23.27
N TYR A 170 -0.21 -0.75 23.01
CA TYR A 170 0.00 0.69 22.78
C TYR A 170 1.01 0.94 21.66
N LYS A 171 1.11 -0.02 20.74
CA LYS A 171 2.12 -0.05 19.70
C LYS A 171 1.46 -0.56 18.42
N PRO A 172 1.49 0.22 17.33
CA PRO A 172 1.09 -0.22 16.01
C PRO A 172 1.87 -1.45 15.50
#